data_AF-A0A847MSB5-F1
#
_entry.id   AF-A0A847MSB5-F1
#
_cell.length_a   1.000
_cell.length_b   1.000
_cell.length_c   1.000
_cell.angle_alpha   90.00
_cell.angle_beta   90.00
_cell.angle_gamma   90.00
#
_symmetry.space_group_name_H-M   'P 1'
#
loop_
_entity.id
_entity.type
_entity.pdbx_description
1 polymer ?
#
loop_
_entity_poly.entity_id
_entity_poly.type
_entity_poly.pdbx_seq_one_letter_code
_entity_poly.pdbx_strand_id
1 'polypeptide(L)'
;MATYLGIPTRQDELDDVSPAGLEAQVSLHRETLAKLDDVDPADSVDEVTIAAMRERLGLYVELHASGEEQRTLNVIASPLQLFRDVFDLMPMATDDDWATIARRMAAVPGALTTWQESLEDSAARGHVAAQRQVEACIQQCADLVAEDGYFAGLLGRARTAEGDLSAPVEESLRDGVEKAAVAYRDLGEMLRERILPFAPQADAVGRERYALHSRNFLGATIDLEETYAWGQEELARIVAEMEATAQRIKPGASVKEAIAILDADPRYQLHGTDALQAWMQGKADQVIAEFADVHFDIPEPVRRIECMIAPTQTGGIYYTGPSDDFTRPGRMW
;
A
#
# COMPACT_ATOMS: atom_id res chain seq x y z
N MET A 1 11.29 -1.90 -3.96
CA MET A 1 11.20 -0.89 -5.05
C MET A 1 11.32 -1.49 -6.47
N ALA A 2 12.41 -2.17 -6.84
CA ALA A 2 12.67 -2.59 -8.23
C ALA A 2 11.54 -3.41 -8.89
N THR A 3 10.93 -4.36 -8.15
CA THR A 3 9.76 -5.12 -8.61
C THR A 3 8.57 -4.22 -8.96
N TYR A 4 8.28 -3.22 -8.13
CA TYR A 4 7.17 -2.29 -8.36
C TYR A 4 7.36 -1.48 -9.65
N LEU A 5 8.60 -1.04 -9.90
CA LEU A 5 8.97 -0.28 -11.11
C LEU A 5 9.19 -1.17 -12.36
N GLY A 6 9.09 -2.51 -12.23
CA GLY A 6 9.38 -3.41 -13.35
C GLY A 6 10.86 -3.51 -13.74
N ILE A 7 11.78 -3.07 -12.87
CA ILE A 7 13.22 -3.11 -13.11
C ILE A 7 13.74 -4.51 -12.73
N PRO A 8 14.33 -5.31 -13.65
CA PRO A 8 14.64 -6.73 -13.44
C PRO A 8 15.93 -6.96 -12.62
N THR A 9 16.04 -6.30 -11.46
CA THR A 9 17.18 -6.42 -10.54
C THR A 9 16.71 -6.79 -9.13
N ARG A 10 17.46 -7.66 -8.45
CA ARG A 10 17.21 -8.04 -7.04
C ARG A 10 15.76 -8.50 -6.78
N GLN A 11 15.23 -9.27 -7.73
CA GLN A 11 13.83 -9.74 -7.73
C GLN A 11 13.56 -10.84 -6.69
N ASP A 12 14.59 -11.31 -6.01
CA ASP A 12 14.56 -12.31 -4.95
C ASP A 12 14.92 -11.75 -3.57
N GLU A 13 15.10 -10.44 -3.44
CA GLU A 13 15.48 -9.79 -2.19
C GLU A 13 14.32 -8.99 -1.56
N LEU A 14 14.45 -8.71 -0.26
CA LEU A 14 13.59 -7.85 0.54
C LEU A 14 14.45 -6.79 1.24
N ASP A 15 13.87 -5.63 1.51
CA ASP A 15 14.60 -4.50 2.10
C ASP A 15 15.03 -4.80 3.55
N ASP A 16 16.24 -4.36 3.92
CA ASP A 16 16.73 -4.43 5.30
C ASP A 16 16.12 -3.29 6.12
N VAL A 17 15.22 -3.64 7.03
CA VAL A 17 14.53 -2.70 7.91
C VAL A 17 15.01 -2.83 9.37
N SER A 18 16.21 -3.39 9.58
CA SER A 18 16.90 -3.37 10.87
C SER A 18 17.29 -1.95 11.26
N PRO A 19 17.69 -1.70 12.53
CA PRO A 19 18.23 -0.41 12.92
C PRO A 19 19.43 0.03 12.06
N ALA A 20 20.26 -0.92 11.62
CA ALA A 20 21.40 -0.65 10.75
C ALA A 20 20.96 -0.29 9.31
N GLY A 21 19.98 -1.01 8.76
CA GLY A 21 19.40 -0.72 7.45
C GLY A 21 18.76 0.67 7.39
N LEU A 22 17.96 1.01 8.40
CA LEU A 22 17.35 2.33 8.54
C LEU A 22 18.42 3.44 8.72
N GLU A 23 19.48 3.20 9.50
CA GLU A 23 20.57 4.18 9.64
C GLU A 23 21.38 4.36 8.34
N ALA A 24 21.58 3.29 7.56
CA ALA A 24 22.21 3.38 6.26
C ALA A 24 21.37 4.23 5.29
N GLN A 25 20.04 4.05 5.29
CA GLN A 25 19.12 4.82 4.47
C GLN A 25 19.11 6.30 4.84
N VAL A 26 18.98 6.64 6.13
CA VAL A 26 19.01 8.05 6.56
C VAL A 26 20.37 8.70 6.31
N SER A 27 21.47 7.94 6.42
CA SER A 27 22.81 8.45 6.13
C SER A 27 22.95 8.82 4.66
N LEU A 28 22.44 7.97 3.76
CA LEU A 28 22.38 8.27 2.33
C LEU A 28 21.52 9.52 2.04
N HIS A 29 20.38 9.67 2.72
CA HIS A 29 19.54 10.86 2.58
C HIS A 29 20.25 12.13 3.05
N ARG A 30 20.96 12.09 4.20
CA ARG A 30 21.77 13.22 4.69
C ARG A 30 22.90 13.59 3.74
N GLU A 31 23.63 12.60 3.22
CA GLU A 31 24.69 12.83 2.23
C GLU A 31 24.12 13.45 0.95
N THR A 32 22.97 12.98 0.50
CA THR A 32 22.30 13.52 -0.69
C THR A 32 21.85 14.96 -0.47
N LEU A 33 21.25 15.26 0.68
CA LEU A 33 20.87 16.64 1.05
C LEU A 33 22.08 17.57 1.09
N ALA A 34 23.20 17.13 1.67
CA ALA A 34 24.44 17.93 1.68
C ALA A 34 24.96 18.21 0.27
N LYS A 35 24.86 17.24 -0.66
CA LYS A 35 25.21 17.47 -2.06
C LYS A 35 24.28 18.47 -2.76
N LEU A 36 22.98 18.46 -2.44
CA LEU A 36 22.00 19.39 -3.01
C LEU A 36 22.24 20.86 -2.61
N ASP A 37 22.98 21.11 -1.53
CA ASP A 37 23.33 22.46 -1.10
C ASP A 37 24.35 23.15 -2.01
N ASP A 38 25.12 22.36 -2.76
CA ASP A 38 26.13 22.84 -3.71
C ASP A 38 25.64 22.80 -5.18
N VAL A 39 24.37 22.51 -5.43
CA VAL A 39 23.79 22.42 -6.78
C VAL A 39 23.03 23.70 -7.13
N ASP A 40 23.51 24.40 -8.15
CA ASP A 40 22.75 25.46 -8.83
C ASP A 40 21.84 24.83 -9.89
N PRO A 41 20.51 25.09 -9.89
CA PRO A 41 19.61 24.54 -10.89
C PRO A 41 19.91 25.11 -12.29
N ALA A 42 19.99 24.25 -13.30
CA ALA A 42 20.22 24.68 -14.68
C ALA A 42 18.93 25.15 -15.38
N ASP A 43 17.78 24.65 -14.94
CA ASP A 43 16.46 24.97 -15.46
C ASP A 43 15.35 24.79 -14.41
N SER A 44 14.09 24.99 -14.81
CA SER A 44 12.93 24.84 -13.93
C SER A 44 12.66 23.40 -13.48
N VAL A 45 13.13 22.39 -14.23
CA VAL A 45 13.00 20.99 -13.83
C VAL A 45 13.95 20.71 -12.66
N ASP A 46 15.17 21.24 -12.71
CA ASP A 46 16.10 21.16 -11.60
C ASP A 46 15.58 21.90 -10.36
N GLU A 47 14.98 23.09 -10.52
CA GLU A 47 14.36 23.81 -9.39
C GLU A 47 13.31 22.96 -8.66
N VAL A 48 12.41 22.31 -9.42
CA VAL A 48 11.38 21.43 -8.87
C VAL A 48 12.00 20.18 -8.25
N THR A 49 12.97 19.56 -8.94
CA THR A 49 13.67 18.36 -8.46
C THR A 49 14.36 18.62 -7.13
N ILE A 50 15.14 19.71 -7.03
CA ILE A 50 15.84 20.09 -5.81
C ILE A 50 14.83 20.38 -4.69
N ALA A 51 13.75 21.12 -4.96
CA ALA A 51 12.72 21.40 -3.97
C ALA A 51 12.05 20.12 -3.46
N ALA A 52 11.64 19.23 -4.36
CA ALA A 52 10.99 17.96 -4.02
C ALA A 52 11.92 17.01 -3.26
N MET A 53 13.18 16.90 -3.68
CA MET A 53 14.18 16.09 -2.99
C MET A 53 14.48 16.64 -1.58
N ARG A 54 14.66 17.95 -1.43
CA ARG A 54 14.86 18.58 -0.11
C ARG A 54 13.70 18.29 0.82
N GLU A 55 12.47 18.42 0.33
CA GLU A 55 11.28 18.20 1.13
C GLU A 55 11.11 16.72 1.53
N ARG A 56 11.17 15.78 0.57
CA ARG A 56 11.00 14.33 0.84
C ARG A 56 12.14 13.75 1.68
N LEU A 57 13.40 14.03 1.31
CA LEU A 57 14.55 13.48 2.03
C LEU A 57 14.71 14.14 3.40
N GLY A 58 14.46 15.44 3.51
CA GLY A 58 14.49 16.18 4.78
C GLY A 58 13.46 15.62 5.76
N LEU A 59 12.22 15.42 5.31
CA LEU A 59 11.17 14.84 6.14
C LEU A 59 11.51 13.40 6.59
N TYR A 60 12.10 12.57 5.72
CA TYR A 60 12.54 11.24 6.12
C TYR A 60 13.58 11.30 7.25
N VAL A 61 14.53 12.24 7.18
CA VAL A 61 15.52 12.45 8.25
C VAL A 61 14.84 12.86 9.57
N GLU A 62 13.83 13.72 9.51
CA GLU A 62 13.04 14.12 10.69
C GLU A 62 12.25 12.94 11.28
N LEU A 63 11.59 12.14 10.44
CA LEU A 63 10.85 10.94 10.87
C LEU A 63 11.77 9.93 11.57
N HIS A 64 12.93 9.63 10.97
CA HIS A 64 13.94 8.75 11.57
C HIS A 64 14.46 9.30 12.91
N ALA A 65 14.78 10.60 12.96
CA ALA A 65 15.26 11.24 14.19
C ALA A 65 14.21 11.21 15.32
N SER A 66 12.92 11.25 14.99
CA SER A 66 11.82 11.12 15.95
C SER A 66 11.51 9.67 16.36
N GLY A 67 12.16 8.69 15.72
CA GLY A 67 11.96 7.27 15.97
C GLY A 67 10.71 6.68 15.33
N GLU A 68 10.07 7.38 14.37
CA GLU A 68 8.84 6.90 13.72
C GLU A 68 9.09 5.69 12.83
N GLU A 69 10.18 5.70 12.05
CA GLU A 69 10.51 4.63 11.11
C GLU A 69 10.66 3.29 11.85
N GLN A 70 11.39 3.26 12.96
CA GLN A 70 11.67 2.05 13.75
C GLN A 70 10.43 1.47 14.43
N ARG A 71 9.42 2.30 14.75
CA ARG A 71 8.17 1.85 15.40
C ARG A 71 7.04 1.54 14.43
N THR A 72 7.30 1.55 13.13
CA THR A 72 6.26 1.40 12.11
C THR A 72 5.56 0.05 12.25
N LEU A 73 4.36 0.08 12.81
CA LEU A 73 3.43 -1.04 12.93
C LEU A 73 2.01 -0.50 12.87
N ASN A 74 1.29 -0.88 11.81
CA ASN A 74 -0.12 -0.55 11.62
C ASN A 74 -0.77 -1.61 10.72
N VAL A 75 -2.09 -1.58 10.60
CA VAL A 75 -2.87 -2.62 9.92
C VAL A 75 -2.87 -2.54 8.39
N ILE A 76 -2.29 -1.52 7.79
CA ILE A 76 -2.43 -1.25 6.34
C ILE A 76 -1.10 -1.16 5.60
N ALA A 77 -0.11 -0.47 6.16
CA ALA A 77 1.15 -0.15 5.50
C ALA A 77 2.29 -0.12 6.52
N SER A 78 2.81 -1.31 6.84
CA SER A 78 4.01 -1.54 7.63
C SER A 78 4.80 -2.71 7.03
N PRO A 79 6.04 -2.99 7.46
CA PRO A 79 6.84 -4.09 6.92
C PRO A 79 6.10 -5.45 6.91
N LEU A 80 5.19 -5.70 7.87
CA LEU A 80 4.31 -6.87 7.87
C LEU A 80 3.53 -7.02 6.56
N GLN A 81 2.82 -5.98 6.13
CA GLN A 81 2.01 -6.06 4.91
C GLN A 81 2.92 -5.98 3.67
N LEU A 82 3.90 -5.06 3.67
CA LEU A 82 4.76 -4.80 2.52
C LEU A 82 5.59 -6.01 2.07
N PHE A 83 6.11 -6.80 3.00
CA PHE A 83 6.87 -8.01 2.67
C PHE A 83 5.99 -9.10 2.04
N ARG A 84 4.69 -9.10 2.27
CA ARG A 84 3.74 -10.01 1.61
C ARG A 84 3.16 -9.42 0.33
N ASP A 85 2.83 -8.13 0.31
CA ASP A 85 2.25 -7.42 -0.85
C ASP A 85 3.14 -7.51 -2.09
N VAL A 86 4.47 -7.53 -1.94
CA VAL A 86 5.40 -7.56 -3.08
C VAL A 86 5.19 -8.77 -4.00
N PHE A 87 4.70 -9.89 -3.47
CA PHE A 87 4.45 -11.11 -4.24
C PHE A 87 3.26 -10.99 -5.19
N ASP A 88 2.32 -10.09 -4.92
CA ASP A 88 1.17 -9.84 -5.79
C ASP A 88 1.58 -9.09 -7.08
N LEU A 89 2.80 -8.52 -7.11
CA LEU A 89 3.36 -7.82 -8.26
C LEU A 89 4.32 -8.68 -9.09
N MET A 90 4.69 -9.86 -8.60
CA MET A 90 5.65 -10.72 -9.30
C MET A 90 4.98 -11.45 -10.46
N PRO A 91 5.68 -11.64 -11.59
CA PRO A 91 5.17 -12.48 -12.68
C PRO A 91 4.97 -13.92 -12.18
N MET A 92 4.07 -14.66 -12.82
CA MET A 92 3.71 -16.05 -12.49
C MET A 92 3.52 -16.89 -13.77
N ALA A 93 4.10 -16.47 -14.89
CA ALA A 93 3.82 -17.06 -16.21
C ALA A 93 4.71 -18.27 -16.51
N THR A 94 5.91 -18.32 -15.93
CA THR A 94 6.95 -19.31 -16.25
C THR A 94 7.51 -19.97 -15.00
N ASP A 95 8.17 -21.11 -15.16
CA ASP A 95 8.91 -21.78 -14.08
C ASP A 95 9.97 -20.86 -13.45
N ASP A 96 10.64 -20.03 -14.25
CA ASP A 96 11.65 -19.08 -13.75
C ASP A 96 11.03 -17.97 -12.89
N ASP A 97 9.82 -17.53 -13.22
CA ASP A 97 9.06 -16.59 -12.40
C ASP A 97 8.77 -17.19 -11.02
N TRP A 98 8.27 -18.43 -11.01
CA TRP A 98 7.97 -19.16 -9.78
C TRP A 98 9.22 -19.51 -8.98
N ALA A 99 10.34 -19.82 -9.64
CA ALA A 99 11.62 -20.02 -8.97
C ALA A 99 12.10 -18.73 -8.28
N THR A 100 11.83 -17.56 -8.87
CA THR A 100 12.15 -16.26 -8.26
C THR A 100 11.24 -15.95 -7.07
N ILE A 101 9.94 -16.25 -7.18
CA ILE A 101 9.00 -16.19 -6.03
C ILE A 101 9.49 -17.08 -4.90
N ALA A 102 9.88 -18.33 -5.19
CA ALA A 102 10.38 -19.27 -4.20
C ALA A 102 11.62 -18.72 -3.46
N ARG A 103 12.60 -18.16 -4.19
CA ARG A 103 13.79 -17.54 -3.58
C ARG A 103 13.44 -16.34 -2.70
N ARG A 104 12.56 -15.45 -3.17
CA ARG A 104 12.11 -14.31 -2.35
C ARG A 104 11.34 -14.76 -1.11
N MET A 105 10.52 -15.81 -1.23
CA MET A 105 9.77 -16.34 -0.11
C MET A 105 10.70 -16.94 0.96
N ALA A 106 11.79 -17.58 0.54
CA ALA A 106 12.84 -18.02 1.45
C ALA A 106 13.61 -16.87 2.14
N ALA A 107 13.54 -15.63 1.63
CA ALA A 107 14.13 -14.44 2.25
C ALA A 107 13.22 -13.77 3.31
N VAL A 108 11.92 -14.08 3.31
CA VAL A 108 10.94 -13.50 4.25
C VAL A 108 11.32 -13.67 5.73
N PRO A 109 11.79 -14.84 6.20
CA PRO A 109 12.19 -15.00 7.60
C PRO A 109 13.29 -14.02 8.03
N GLY A 110 14.28 -13.80 7.15
CA GLY A 110 15.36 -12.85 7.41
C GLY A 110 14.84 -11.41 7.47
N ALA A 111 14.04 -11.01 6.49
CA ALA A 111 13.45 -9.67 6.45
C ALA A 111 12.56 -9.39 7.68
N LEU A 112 11.71 -10.35 8.07
CA LEU A 112 10.91 -10.24 9.28
C LEU A 112 11.81 -10.09 10.51
N THR A 113 12.87 -10.90 10.65
CA THR A 113 13.82 -10.79 11.78
C THR A 113 14.39 -9.38 11.91
N THR A 114 14.82 -8.76 10.80
CA THR A 114 15.32 -7.37 10.82
C THR A 114 14.27 -6.37 11.32
N TRP A 115 12.99 -6.58 10.98
CA TRP A 115 11.91 -5.74 11.49
C TRP A 115 11.67 -5.94 12.99
N GLN A 116 11.76 -7.18 13.49
CA GLN A 116 11.64 -7.47 14.93
C GLN A 116 12.70 -6.72 15.73
N GLU A 117 13.95 -6.69 15.24
CA GLU A 117 15.06 -5.94 15.86
C GLU A 117 14.72 -4.44 15.99
N SER A 118 14.16 -3.83 14.94
CA SER A 118 13.73 -2.42 14.97
C SER A 118 12.60 -2.15 15.95
N LEU A 119 11.58 -3.03 15.98
CA LEU A 119 10.46 -2.91 16.92
C LEU A 119 10.91 -3.03 18.37
N GLU A 120 11.82 -3.96 18.66
CA GLU A 120 12.36 -4.18 20.00
C GLU A 120 13.25 -3.03 20.47
N ASP A 121 14.15 -2.56 19.61
CA ASP A 121 15.00 -1.39 19.89
C ASP A 121 14.14 -0.14 20.12
N SER A 122 13.06 0.02 19.34
CA SER A 122 12.08 1.08 19.53
C SER A 122 11.32 0.95 20.85
N ALA A 123 10.86 -0.26 21.17
CA ALA A 123 10.16 -0.54 22.43
C ALA A 123 11.04 -0.29 23.66
N ALA A 124 12.34 -0.61 23.59
CA ALA A 124 13.32 -0.32 24.65
C ALA A 124 13.47 1.18 24.93
N ARG A 125 13.16 2.04 23.95
CA ARG A 125 13.15 3.50 24.07
C ARG A 125 11.76 4.06 24.42
N GLY A 126 10.78 3.20 24.71
CA GLY A 126 9.41 3.58 25.04
C GLY A 126 8.56 3.98 23.82
N HIS A 127 9.01 3.66 22.61
CA HIS A 127 8.33 3.99 21.36
C HIS A 127 7.63 2.75 20.80
N VAL A 128 6.35 2.59 21.12
CA VAL A 128 5.55 1.44 20.69
C VAL A 128 4.26 1.91 20.00
N ALA A 129 3.81 1.15 19.00
CA ALA A 129 2.49 1.35 18.39
C ALA A 129 1.36 1.09 19.40
N ALA A 130 0.19 1.66 19.17
CA ALA A 130 -0.96 1.47 20.06
C ALA A 130 -1.37 0.00 20.16
N GLN A 131 -1.86 -0.41 21.33
CA GLN A 131 -2.28 -1.80 21.62
C GLN A 131 -3.20 -2.36 20.53
N ARG A 132 -4.17 -1.55 20.07
CA ARG A 132 -5.09 -1.93 19.00
C ARG A 132 -4.40 -2.33 17.70
N GLN A 133 -3.34 -1.60 17.31
CA GLN A 133 -2.60 -1.89 16.09
C GLN A 133 -1.80 -3.18 16.24
N VAL A 134 -1.16 -3.38 17.39
CA VAL A 134 -0.40 -4.61 17.69
C VAL A 134 -1.32 -5.84 17.68
N GLU A 135 -2.47 -5.77 18.36
CA GLU A 135 -3.47 -6.86 18.37
C GLU A 135 -4.00 -7.18 16.97
N ALA A 136 -4.29 -6.16 16.17
CA ALA A 136 -4.77 -6.37 14.81
C ALA A 136 -3.69 -6.96 13.89
N CYS A 137 -2.43 -6.56 14.03
CA CYS A 137 -1.32 -7.17 13.30
C CYS A 137 -1.05 -8.62 13.74
N ILE A 138 -1.24 -8.95 15.02
CA ILE A 138 -1.21 -10.35 15.51
C ILE A 138 -2.32 -11.16 14.82
N GLN A 139 -3.53 -10.61 14.70
CA GLN A 139 -4.62 -11.28 14.00
C GLN A 139 -4.30 -11.46 12.51
N GLN A 140 -3.75 -10.44 11.84
CA GLN A 140 -3.32 -10.57 10.45
C GLN A 140 -2.28 -11.67 10.25
N CYS A 141 -1.31 -11.81 11.17
CA CYS A 141 -0.37 -12.92 11.13
C CYS A 141 -1.09 -14.28 11.18
N ALA A 142 -2.09 -14.42 12.04
CA ALA A 142 -2.90 -15.64 12.15
C ALA A 142 -3.72 -15.91 10.87
N ASP A 143 -4.33 -14.88 10.29
CA ASP A 143 -5.12 -14.99 9.07
C ASP A 143 -4.25 -15.38 7.86
N LEU A 144 -3.04 -14.85 7.75
CA LEU A 144 -2.10 -15.18 6.67
C LEU A 144 -1.70 -16.67 6.66
N VAL A 145 -1.59 -17.27 7.85
CA VAL A 145 -1.11 -18.66 8.05
C VAL A 145 -2.24 -19.67 8.32
N ALA A 146 -3.49 -19.24 8.19
CA ALA A 146 -4.67 -20.10 8.26
C ALA A 146 -4.66 -21.15 7.13
N GLU A 147 -5.44 -22.22 7.28
CA GLU A 147 -5.53 -23.30 6.27
C GLU A 147 -6.00 -22.81 4.89
N ASP A 148 -6.84 -21.78 4.88
CA ASP A 148 -7.31 -21.05 3.70
C ASP A 148 -6.69 -19.64 3.55
N GLY A 149 -5.61 -19.38 4.30
CA GLY A 149 -4.89 -18.12 4.32
C GLY A 149 -4.05 -17.88 3.07
N TYR A 150 -3.35 -16.73 3.03
CA TYR A 150 -2.57 -16.29 1.88
C TYR A 150 -1.56 -17.34 1.39
N PHE A 151 -0.80 -17.94 2.30
CA PHE A 151 0.25 -18.89 1.95
C PHE A 151 -0.31 -20.19 1.34
N ALA A 152 -1.41 -20.71 1.89
CA ALA A 152 -2.11 -21.85 1.33
C ALA A 152 -2.73 -21.52 -0.04
N GLY A 153 -3.35 -20.35 -0.15
CA GLY A 153 -3.91 -19.84 -1.40
C GLY A 153 -2.85 -19.66 -2.50
N LEU A 154 -1.65 -19.18 -2.15
CA LEU A 154 -0.53 -19.04 -3.08
C LEU A 154 -0.09 -20.38 -3.66
N LEU A 155 0.04 -21.41 -2.83
CA LEU A 155 0.34 -22.77 -3.30
C LEU A 155 -0.79 -23.35 -4.14
N GLY A 156 -2.05 -23.14 -3.73
CA GLY A 156 -3.22 -23.63 -4.46
C GLY A 156 -3.39 -23.04 -5.86
N ARG A 157 -2.85 -21.84 -6.11
CA ARG A 157 -2.86 -21.18 -7.43
C ARG A 157 -1.55 -21.31 -8.21
N ALA A 158 -0.55 -22.02 -7.69
CA ALA A 158 0.77 -22.09 -8.27
C ALA A 158 0.79 -22.92 -9.56
N ARG A 159 0.91 -22.24 -10.71
CA ARG A 159 0.96 -22.83 -12.05
C ARG A 159 1.57 -21.85 -13.04
N THR A 160 2.19 -22.36 -14.09
CA THR A 160 2.64 -21.55 -15.24
C THR A 160 1.47 -21.25 -16.19
N ALA A 161 1.71 -20.42 -17.20
CA ALA A 161 0.77 -20.21 -18.29
C ALA A 161 0.57 -21.48 -19.15
N GLU A 162 1.53 -22.40 -19.13
CA GLU A 162 1.54 -23.63 -19.94
C GLU A 162 1.09 -24.88 -19.17
N GLY A 163 0.93 -24.78 -17.85
CA GLY A 163 0.48 -25.90 -17.00
C GLY A 163 1.15 -25.92 -15.63
N ASP A 164 1.35 -27.12 -15.09
CA ASP A 164 1.94 -27.32 -13.76
C ASP A 164 3.41 -26.88 -13.73
N LEU A 165 3.91 -26.57 -12.52
CA LEU A 165 5.32 -26.26 -12.29
C LEU A 165 6.19 -27.51 -12.47
N SER A 166 7.46 -27.35 -12.85
CA SER A 166 8.41 -28.45 -12.71
C SER A 166 8.59 -28.84 -11.24
N ALA A 167 8.80 -30.13 -10.98
CA ALA A 167 8.95 -30.66 -9.63
C ALA A 167 10.00 -29.93 -8.76
N PRO A 168 11.20 -29.54 -9.29
CA PRO A 168 12.17 -28.78 -8.50
C PRO A 168 11.67 -27.38 -8.08
N VAL A 169 10.92 -26.71 -8.95
CA VAL A 169 10.35 -25.38 -8.68
C VAL A 169 9.20 -25.50 -7.69
N GLU A 170 8.33 -26.50 -7.86
CA GLU A 170 7.23 -26.78 -6.92
C GLU A 170 7.76 -27.09 -5.51
N GLU A 171 8.80 -27.91 -5.38
CA GLU A 171 9.45 -28.23 -4.11
C GLU A 171 10.05 -26.99 -3.46
N SER A 172 10.78 -26.18 -4.23
CA SER A 172 11.40 -24.94 -3.75
C SER A 172 10.34 -23.91 -3.31
N LEU A 173 9.24 -23.81 -4.05
CA LEU A 173 8.13 -22.91 -3.70
C LEU A 173 7.46 -23.37 -2.40
N ARG A 174 7.21 -24.67 -2.25
CA ARG A 174 6.61 -25.22 -1.03
C ARG A 174 7.48 -24.96 0.20
N ASP A 175 8.78 -25.22 0.11
CA ASP A 175 9.75 -24.95 1.18
C ASP A 175 9.81 -23.46 1.53
N GLY A 176 9.88 -22.58 0.53
CA GLY A 176 9.87 -21.13 0.73
C GLY A 176 8.60 -20.65 1.42
N VAL A 177 7.43 -21.10 0.95
CA VAL A 177 6.12 -20.76 1.54
C VAL A 177 6.00 -21.27 2.98
N GLU A 178 6.44 -22.50 3.25
CA GLU A 178 6.42 -23.05 4.60
C GLU A 178 7.27 -22.21 5.56
N LYS A 179 8.49 -21.84 5.15
CA LYS A 179 9.39 -20.97 5.94
C LYS A 179 8.77 -19.61 6.20
N ALA A 180 8.17 -18.98 5.19
CA ALA A 180 7.49 -17.70 5.35
C ALA A 180 6.29 -17.82 6.30
N ALA A 181 5.47 -18.86 6.15
CA ALA A 181 4.32 -19.10 7.03
C ALA A 181 4.74 -19.33 8.49
N VAL A 182 5.82 -20.07 8.74
CA VAL A 182 6.40 -20.20 10.08
C VAL A 182 6.86 -18.83 10.59
N ALA A 183 7.59 -18.06 9.79
CA ALA A 183 8.08 -16.75 10.21
C ALA A 183 6.96 -15.76 10.57
N TYR A 184 5.82 -15.76 9.86
CA TYR A 184 4.65 -14.95 10.23
C TYR A 184 3.97 -15.46 11.49
N ARG A 185 3.92 -16.78 11.73
CA ARG A 185 3.40 -17.34 12.97
C ARG A 185 4.25 -16.89 14.16
N ASP A 186 5.56 -17.04 14.04
CA ASP A 186 6.54 -16.65 15.06
C ASP A 186 6.51 -15.14 15.30
N LEU A 187 6.34 -14.34 14.23
CA LEU A 187 6.12 -12.89 14.36
C LEU A 187 4.89 -12.58 15.20
N GLY A 188 3.76 -13.27 14.99
CA GLY A 188 2.55 -13.08 15.78
C GLY A 188 2.77 -13.38 17.27
N GLU A 189 3.56 -14.41 17.59
CA GLU A 189 3.96 -14.72 18.97
C GLU A 189 4.91 -13.65 19.54
N MET A 190 5.91 -13.23 18.77
CA MET A 190 6.85 -12.17 19.14
C MET A 190 6.12 -10.86 19.47
N LEU A 191 5.20 -10.43 18.59
CA LEU A 191 4.38 -9.23 18.82
C LEU A 191 3.57 -9.35 20.12
N ARG A 192 2.99 -10.53 20.39
CA ARG A 192 2.20 -10.78 21.60
C ARG A 192 3.05 -10.77 22.87
N GLU A 193 4.22 -11.36 22.84
CA GLU A 193 5.05 -11.57 24.03
C GLU A 193 5.99 -10.40 24.32
N ARG A 194 6.50 -9.73 23.29
CA ARG A 194 7.61 -8.78 23.40
C ARG A 194 7.22 -7.35 23.09
N ILE A 195 6.16 -7.11 22.30
CA ILE A 195 5.72 -5.76 21.92
C ILE A 195 4.45 -5.35 22.65
N LEU A 196 3.41 -6.19 22.61
CA LEU A 196 2.09 -5.91 23.18
C LEU A 196 2.11 -5.50 24.67
N PRO A 197 2.94 -6.09 25.57
CA PRO A 197 2.97 -5.69 26.99
C PRO A 197 3.41 -4.25 27.23
N PHE A 198 4.09 -3.63 26.26
CA PHE A 198 4.57 -2.25 26.34
C PHE A 198 3.71 -1.29 25.48
N ALA A 199 2.72 -1.80 24.76
CA ALA A 199 1.90 -1.02 23.85
C ALA A 199 0.92 -0.11 24.62
N PRO A 200 0.87 1.20 24.35
CA PRO A 200 -0.06 2.10 25.01
C PRO A 200 -1.51 1.83 24.57
N GLN A 201 -2.45 1.99 25.50
CA GLN A 201 -3.89 1.92 25.20
C GLN A 201 -4.39 3.10 24.37
N ALA A 202 -3.75 4.26 24.48
CA ALA A 202 -4.14 5.45 23.75
C ALA A 202 -3.79 5.31 22.26
N ASP A 203 -4.79 5.45 21.40
CA ASP A 203 -4.59 5.42 19.93
C ASP A 203 -4.02 6.75 19.40
N ALA A 204 -4.29 7.87 20.09
CA ALA A 204 -3.88 9.19 19.64
C ALA A 204 -2.36 9.35 19.68
N VAL A 205 -1.76 9.71 18.55
CA VAL A 205 -0.30 9.85 18.41
C VAL A 205 0.25 11.17 18.95
N GLY A 206 -0.61 12.16 19.22
CA GLY A 206 -0.17 13.49 19.65
C GLY A 206 0.28 14.38 18.50
N ARG A 207 0.44 15.67 18.79
CA ARG A 207 0.56 16.74 17.78
C ARG A 207 1.84 16.67 16.97
N GLU A 208 2.98 16.46 17.64
CA GLU A 208 4.30 16.46 17.01
C GLU A 208 4.40 15.32 15.98
N ARG A 209 3.97 14.12 16.37
CA ARG A 209 3.92 12.94 15.50
C ARG A 209 2.94 13.12 14.35
N TYR A 210 1.75 13.66 14.64
CA TYR A 210 0.74 13.91 13.63
C TYR A 210 1.22 14.90 12.56
N ALA A 211 1.94 15.96 12.96
CA ALA A 211 2.46 16.95 12.01
C ALA A 211 3.49 16.36 11.03
N LEU A 212 4.39 15.48 11.48
CA LEU A 212 5.35 14.81 10.60
C LEU A 212 4.66 13.87 9.62
N HIS A 213 3.73 13.03 10.11
CA HIS A 213 2.98 12.13 9.24
C HIS A 213 2.04 12.88 8.29
N SER A 214 1.43 13.99 8.72
CA SER A 214 0.62 14.86 7.85
C SER A 214 1.44 15.41 6.69
N ARG A 215 2.66 15.92 6.95
CA ARG A 215 3.60 16.33 5.89
C ARG A 215 3.97 15.17 4.97
N ASN A 216 4.13 13.97 5.52
CA ASN A 216 4.50 12.79 4.72
C ASN A 216 3.43 12.48 3.67
N PHE A 217 2.15 12.59 4.04
CA PHE A 217 1.06 12.36 3.10
C PHE A 217 0.77 13.56 2.19
N LEU A 218 0.86 14.80 2.69
CA LEU A 218 0.41 15.99 1.96
C LEU A 218 1.51 16.68 1.15
N GLY A 219 2.79 16.47 1.47
CA GLY A 219 3.89 17.27 0.92
C GLY A 219 3.86 18.74 1.37
N ALA A 220 3.11 19.05 2.42
CA ALA A 220 2.91 20.41 2.91
C ALA A 220 2.76 20.44 4.43
N THR A 221 3.14 21.56 5.04
CA THR A 221 2.83 21.85 6.45
C THR A 221 1.53 22.65 6.50
N ILE A 222 0.52 22.10 7.17
CA ILE A 222 -0.79 22.72 7.36
C ILE A 222 -0.96 23.21 8.79
N ASP A 223 -1.86 24.17 9.00
CA ASP A 223 -2.36 24.49 10.33
C ASP A 223 -3.43 23.44 10.71
N LEU A 224 -3.11 22.60 11.70
CA LEU A 224 -3.92 21.45 12.05
C LEU A 224 -5.31 21.84 12.59
N GLU A 225 -5.40 22.91 13.36
CA GLU A 225 -6.66 23.39 13.94
C GLU A 225 -7.53 24.07 12.89
N GLU A 226 -6.92 24.90 12.04
CA GLU A 226 -7.62 25.52 10.92
C GLU A 226 -8.13 24.46 9.95
N THR A 227 -7.29 23.49 9.58
CA THR A 227 -7.71 22.40 8.67
C THR A 227 -8.80 21.54 9.30
N TYR A 228 -8.75 21.30 10.62
CA TYR A 228 -9.83 20.62 11.32
C TYR A 228 -11.14 21.40 11.27
N ALA A 229 -11.11 22.73 11.50
CA ALA A 229 -12.28 23.59 11.41
C ALA A 229 -12.86 23.61 10.00
N TRP A 230 -12.01 23.78 8.99
CA TRP A 230 -12.39 23.68 7.57
C TRP A 230 -13.06 22.32 7.28
N GLY A 231 -12.50 21.22 7.78
CA GLY A 231 -13.09 19.89 7.59
C GLY A 231 -14.48 19.73 8.20
N GLN A 232 -14.78 20.39 9.32
CA GLN A 232 -16.13 20.42 9.90
C GLN A 232 -17.11 21.21 9.03
N GLU A 233 -16.68 22.34 8.48
CA GLU A 233 -17.48 23.15 7.56
C GLU A 233 -17.77 22.40 6.27
N GLU A 234 -16.76 21.74 5.71
CA GLU A 234 -16.89 20.95 4.49
C GLU A 234 -17.78 19.72 4.69
N LEU A 235 -17.69 19.04 5.85
CA LEU A 235 -18.61 17.97 6.21
C LEU A 235 -20.06 18.48 6.25
N ALA A 236 -20.30 19.63 6.90
CA ALA A 236 -21.64 20.21 6.95
C ALA A 236 -22.17 20.58 5.56
N ARG A 237 -21.31 21.12 4.68
CA ARG A 237 -21.65 21.43 3.28
C ARG A 237 -22.05 20.17 2.52
N ILE A 238 -21.26 19.10 2.61
CA ILE A 238 -21.54 17.82 1.94
C ILE A 238 -22.82 17.19 2.47
N VAL A 239 -23.06 17.22 3.79
CA VAL A 239 -24.31 16.71 4.38
C VAL A 239 -25.52 17.45 3.81
N ALA A 240 -25.47 18.78 3.72
CA ALA A 240 -26.55 19.57 3.13
C ALA A 240 -26.78 19.22 1.64
N GLU A 241 -25.72 18.96 0.87
CA GLU A 241 -25.84 18.51 -0.53
C GLU A 241 -26.43 17.10 -0.65
N MET A 242 -26.06 16.19 0.24
CA MET A 242 -26.64 14.85 0.31
C MET A 242 -28.13 14.92 0.64
N GLU A 243 -28.54 15.78 1.59
CA GLU A 243 -29.93 16.01 1.95
C GLU A 243 -30.74 16.61 0.79
N ALA A 244 -30.22 17.64 0.13
CA ALA A 244 -30.85 18.22 -1.06
C ALA A 244 -30.98 17.19 -2.20
N THR A 245 -29.99 16.31 -2.35
CA THR A 245 -30.02 15.21 -3.32
C THR A 245 -31.08 14.17 -2.96
N ALA A 246 -31.22 13.82 -1.68
CA ALA A 246 -32.27 12.93 -1.21
C ALA A 246 -33.67 13.47 -1.55
N GLN A 247 -33.90 14.78 -1.39
CA GLN A 247 -35.17 15.42 -1.78
C GLN A 247 -35.46 15.33 -3.29
N ARG A 248 -34.42 15.38 -4.14
CA ARG A 248 -34.56 15.21 -5.60
C ARG A 248 -34.92 13.77 -5.99
N ILE A 249 -34.40 12.79 -5.25
CA ILE A 249 -34.71 11.36 -5.47
C ILE A 249 -36.14 11.07 -5.04
N LYS A 250 -36.53 11.50 -3.84
CA LYS A 250 -37.88 11.39 -3.33
C LYS A 250 -38.17 12.56 -2.37
N PRO A 251 -39.17 13.41 -2.67
CA PRO A 251 -39.57 14.46 -1.74
C PRO A 251 -39.90 13.92 -0.35
N GLY A 252 -39.30 14.52 0.68
CA GLY A 252 -39.44 14.14 2.08
C GLY A 252 -38.52 13.00 2.54
N ALA A 253 -37.70 12.40 1.66
CA ALA A 253 -36.79 11.33 2.07
C ALA A 253 -35.56 11.86 2.82
N SER A 254 -35.15 11.12 3.84
CA SER A 254 -33.82 11.22 4.42
C SER A 254 -32.75 10.69 3.46
N VAL A 255 -31.49 11.03 3.71
CA VAL A 255 -30.33 10.48 2.98
C VAL A 255 -30.33 8.95 2.99
N LYS A 256 -30.57 8.33 4.15
CA LYS A 256 -30.59 6.88 4.29
C LYS A 256 -31.71 6.22 3.48
N GLU A 257 -32.89 6.83 3.45
CA GLU A 257 -34.01 6.34 2.63
C GLU A 257 -33.73 6.50 1.14
N ALA A 258 -33.12 7.61 0.73
CA ALA A 258 -32.71 7.82 -0.64
C ALA A 258 -31.66 6.79 -1.09
N ILE A 259 -30.66 6.50 -0.26
CA ILE A 259 -29.69 5.41 -0.51
C ILE A 259 -30.43 4.08 -0.66
N ALA A 260 -31.32 3.72 0.27
CA ALA A 260 -32.06 2.45 0.18
C ALA A 260 -32.94 2.35 -1.07
N ILE A 261 -33.51 3.47 -1.55
CA ILE A 261 -34.25 3.53 -2.82
C ILE A 261 -33.31 3.26 -4.00
N LEU A 262 -32.15 3.90 -4.04
CA LEU A 262 -31.16 3.71 -5.10
C LEU A 262 -30.62 2.28 -5.10
N ASP A 263 -30.28 1.73 -3.92
CA ASP A 263 -29.77 0.37 -3.77
C ASP A 263 -30.81 -0.68 -4.22
N ALA A 264 -32.10 -0.43 -4.00
CA ALA A 264 -33.18 -1.33 -4.38
C ALA A 264 -33.61 -1.19 -5.86
N ASP A 265 -33.21 -0.14 -6.55
CA ASP A 265 -33.60 0.10 -7.94
C ASP A 265 -32.79 -0.81 -8.88
N PRO A 266 -33.45 -1.71 -9.64
CA PRO A 266 -32.76 -2.64 -10.54
C PRO A 266 -31.88 -1.94 -11.59
N ARG A 267 -32.11 -0.65 -11.89
CA ARG A 267 -31.29 0.13 -12.83
C ARG A 267 -29.86 0.36 -12.35
N TYR A 268 -29.62 0.32 -11.04
CA TYR A 268 -28.29 0.52 -10.44
C TYR A 268 -27.66 -0.79 -9.96
N GLN A 269 -28.29 -1.93 -10.27
CA GLN A 269 -27.77 -3.25 -9.92
C GLN A 269 -27.13 -3.92 -11.13
N LEU A 270 -25.90 -4.38 -10.96
CA LEU A 270 -25.19 -5.21 -11.93
C LEU A 270 -25.12 -6.64 -11.39
N HIS A 271 -25.38 -7.62 -12.26
CA HIS A 271 -25.39 -9.03 -11.88
C HIS A 271 -24.22 -9.75 -12.52
N GLY A 272 -23.31 -10.24 -11.67
CA GLY A 272 -22.10 -10.94 -12.11
C GLY A 272 -20.94 -9.99 -12.43
N THR A 273 -19.73 -10.54 -12.36
CA THR A 273 -18.48 -9.82 -12.57
C THR A 273 -18.33 -9.34 -14.02
N ASP A 274 -18.81 -10.11 -15.00
CA ASP A 274 -18.72 -9.74 -16.41
C ASP A 274 -19.52 -8.45 -16.70
N ALA A 275 -20.70 -8.31 -16.09
CA ALA A 275 -21.52 -7.10 -16.21
C ALA A 275 -20.86 -5.90 -15.53
N LEU A 276 -20.24 -6.11 -14.35
CA LEU A 276 -19.47 -5.09 -13.65
C LEU A 276 -18.27 -4.62 -14.47
N GLN A 277 -17.47 -5.57 -14.97
CA GLN A 277 -16.30 -5.29 -15.80
C GLN A 277 -16.68 -4.50 -17.04
N ALA A 278 -17.70 -4.94 -17.78
CA ALA A 278 -18.18 -4.26 -18.98
C ALA A 278 -18.67 -2.84 -18.69
N TRP A 279 -19.37 -2.63 -17.57
CA TRP A 279 -19.81 -1.30 -17.14
C TRP A 279 -18.63 -0.39 -16.80
N MET A 280 -17.66 -0.88 -16.02
CA MET A 280 -16.45 -0.13 -15.67
C MET A 280 -15.66 0.25 -16.92
N GLN A 281 -15.46 -0.70 -17.83
CA GLN A 281 -14.74 -0.48 -19.08
C GLN A 281 -15.43 0.58 -19.93
N GLY A 282 -16.76 0.46 -20.11
CA GLY A 282 -17.54 1.46 -20.85
C GLY A 282 -17.44 2.86 -20.26
N LYS A 283 -17.33 2.98 -18.93
CA LYS A 283 -17.13 4.27 -18.26
C LYS A 283 -15.71 4.82 -18.43
N ALA A 284 -14.70 3.97 -18.30
CA ALA A 284 -13.31 4.36 -18.55
C ALA A 284 -13.13 4.86 -19.98
N ASP A 285 -13.63 4.10 -20.97
CA ASP A 285 -13.55 4.45 -22.39
C ASP A 285 -14.30 5.75 -22.70
N GLN A 286 -15.50 5.93 -22.11
CA GLN A 286 -16.29 7.14 -22.26
C GLN A 286 -15.53 8.37 -21.76
N VAL A 287 -14.95 8.31 -20.54
CA VAL A 287 -14.21 9.44 -19.96
C VAL A 287 -12.98 9.77 -20.79
N ILE A 288 -12.22 8.77 -21.24
CA ILE A 288 -11.07 9.01 -22.12
C ILE A 288 -11.50 9.73 -23.41
N ALA A 289 -12.58 9.28 -24.05
CA ALA A 289 -13.06 9.87 -25.29
C ALA A 289 -13.59 11.30 -25.11
N GLU A 290 -14.24 11.60 -23.99
CA GLU A 290 -14.82 12.93 -23.72
C GLU A 290 -13.77 13.95 -23.23
N PHE A 291 -12.71 13.51 -22.55
CA PHE A 291 -11.75 14.40 -21.90
C PHE A 291 -10.44 14.56 -22.66
N ALA A 292 -10.03 13.57 -23.45
CA ALA A 292 -8.81 13.65 -24.24
C ALA A 292 -8.88 14.82 -25.22
N ASP A 293 -7.83 15.64 -25.22
CA ASP A 293 -7.63 16.79 -26.10
C ASP A 293 -8.69 17.91 -25.93
N VAL A 294 -9.54 17.81 -24.88
CA VAL A 294 -10.53 18.82 -24.47
C VAL A 294 -10.18 19.39 -23.11
N HIS A 295 -10.00 18.51 -22.12
CA HIS A 295 -9.69 18.86 -20.74
C HIS A 295 -8.27 18.46 -20.35
N PHE A 296 -7.73 17.40 -20.98
CA PHE A 296 -6.39 16.89 -20.72
C PHE A 296 -5.70 16.47 -22.01
N ASP A 297 -4.39 16.70 -22.10
CA ASP A 297 -3.54 16.05 -23.11
C ASP A 297 -3.28 14.60 -22.68
N ILE A 298 -3.95 13.65 -23.31
CA ILE A 298 -3.83 12.21 -22.97
C ILE A 298 -3.05 11.51 -24.09
N PRO A 299 -1.77 11.14 -23.88
CA PRO A 299 -0.98 10.42 -24.87
C PRO A 299 -1.61 9.07 -25.23
N GLU A 300 -1.50 8.65 -26.49
CA GLU A 300 -2.13 7.42 -26.99
C GLU A 300 -1.86 6.17 -26.15
N PRO A 301 -0.62 5.90 -25.67
CA PRO A 301 -0.36 4.72 -24.84
C PRO A 301 -1.12 4.71 -23.50
N VAL A 302 -1.48 5.89 -22.99
CA VAL A 302 -2.17 6.06 -21.70
C VAL A 302 -3.70 6.02 -21.87
N ARG A 303 -4.21 6.14 -23.10
CA ARG A 303 -5.66 6.07 -23.39
C ARG A 303 -6.24 4.68 -23.12
N ARG A 304 -5.40 3.63 -23.14
CA ARG A 304 -5.82 2.28 -22.82
C ARG A 304 -5.83 2.08 -21.30
N ILE A 305 -7.03 1.91 -20.76
CA ILE A 305 -7.27 1.48 -19.38
C ILE A 305 -8.00 0.15 -19.44
N GLU A 306 -7.54 -0.87 -18.72
CA GLU A 306 -8.25 -2.14 -18.61
C GLU A 306 -8.96 -2.25 -17.26
N CYS A 307 -10.28 -2.44 -17.29
CA CYS A 307 -11.05 -2.78 -16.10
C CYS A 307 -11.02 -4.30 -15.91
N MET A 308 -10.60 -4.71 -14.72
CA MET A 308 -10.34 -6.08 -14.30
C MET A 308 -11.18 -6.40 -13.07
N ILE A 309 -11.11 -7.65 -12.61
CA ILE A 309 -11.70 -8.09 -11.35
C ILE A 309 -10.56 -8.52 -10.44
N ALA A 310 -10.44 -7.88 -9.28
CA ALA A 310 -9.41 -8.22 -8.31
C ALA A 310 -9.42 -9.72 -7.93
N PRO A 311 -8.25 -10.38 -7.89
CA PRO A 311 -8.13 -11.77 -7.44
C PRO A 311 -8.27 -11.92 -5.92
N THR A 312 -8.21 -10.82 -5.18
CA THR A 312 -8.32 -10.73 -3.73
C THR A 312 -9.56 -9.91 -3.35
N GLN A 313 -10.22 -10.26 -2.25
CA GLN A 313 -11.44 -9.58 -1.77
C GLN A 313 -11.13 -8.54 -0.68
N THR A 314 -10.08 -7.73 -0.88
CA THR A 314 -9.57 -6.79 0.14
C THR A 314 -10.37 -5.48 0.27
N GLY A 315 -11.48 -5.34 -0.47
CA GLY A 315 -12.57 -4.42 -0.08
C GLY A 315 -12.71 -3.10 -0.84
N GLY A 316 -12.20 -2.97 -2.07
CA GLY A 316 -12.46 -1.80 -2.91
C GLY A 316 -11.81 -1.85 -4.29
N ILE A 317 -12.15 -0.87 -5.14
CA ILE A 317 -11.53 -0.68 -6.45
C ILE A 317 -10.13 -0.07 -6.27
N TYR A 318 -9.11 -0.61 -6.94
CA TYR A 318 -7.77 -0.03 -6.95
C TYR A 318 -7.18 0.10 -8.35
N TYR A 319 -6.19 0.98 -8.50
CA TYR A 319 -5.51 1.24 -9.77
C TYR A 319 -4.04 0.79 -9.71
N THR A 320 -3.62 0.06 -10.73
CA THR A 320 -2.20 -0.21 -11.01
C THR A 320 -1.80 0.57 -12.25
N GLY A 321 -0.81 1.45 -12.11
CA GLY A 321 -0.26 2.23 -13.24
C GLY A 321 0.33 1.36 -14.36
N PRO A 322 0.47 1.93 -15.57
CA PRO A 322 1.14 1.25 -16.66
C PRO A 322 2.60 0.95 -16.31
N SER A 323 3.21 0.01 -17.01
CA SER A 323 4.68 -0.11 -16.98
C SER A 323 5.34 1.09 -17.65
N ASP A 324 6.59 1.39 -17.31
CA ASP A 324 7.35 2.52 -17.89
C ASP A 324 7.47 2.46 -19.42
N ASP A 325 7.45 1.24 -19.98
CA ASP A 325 7.46 0.98 -21.43
C ASP A 325 6.06 0.88 -22.07
N PHE A 326 5.00 1.11 -21.28
CA PHE A 326 3.58 0.99 -21.64
C PHE A 326 3.15 -0.38 -22.20
N THR A 327 3.97 -1.43 -22.08
CA THR A 327 3.58 -2.79 -22.51
C THR A 327 2.46 -3.37 -21.66
N ARG A 328 2.41 -3.00 -20.37
CA ARG A 328 1.24 -3.18 -19.51
C ARG A 328 0.49 -1.85 -19.42
N PRO A 329 -0.80 -1.79 -19.82
CA PRO A 329 -1.59 -0.57 -19.67
C PRO A 329 -1.93 -0.31 -18.19
N GLY A 330 -2.47 0.87 -17.90
CA GLY A 330 -3.10 1.12 -16.61
C GLY A 330 -4.28 0.17 -16.41
N ARG A 331 -4.43 -0.39 -15.21
CA ARG A 331 -5.54 -1.30 -14.89
C ARG A 331 -6.27 -0.87 -13.63
N MET A 332 -7.59 -0.96 -13.69
CA MET A 332 -8.48 -0.81 -12.53
C MET A 332 -8.97 -2.21 -12.14
N TRP A 333 -8.92 -2.56 -10.86
CA TRP A 333 -9.22 -3.89 -10.32
C TRP A 333 -10.37 -3.88 -9.32
#